data_AF-A0A0D2U032-F1
#
_entry.id   AF-A0A0D2U032-F1
#
_cell.length_a   1.000
_cell.length_b   1.000
_cell.length_c   1.000
_cell.angle_alpha   90.00
_cell.angle_beta   90.00
_cell.angle_gamma   90.00
#
_symmetry.space_group_name_H-M   'P 1'
#
loop_
_entity.id
_entity.type
_entity.pdbx_description
1 polymer ?
#
loop_
_entity_poly.entity_id
_entity_poly.type
_entity_poly.pdbx_seq_one_letter_code
_entity_poly.pdbx_strand_id
1 'polypeptide(L)'
;MLWMKSWFADPWWNPMQEEQAIDRVHRIGQMREVIVERLVIPDTVEERVLLLQQNKQMLANAVLDEAGRAASQRLDLNDLMYLFGLRRD
;
A
#
# COMPACT_ATOMS: atom_id res chain seq x y z
N MET A 1 14.44 20.18 17.59
CA MET A 1 14.74 19.02 16.72
C MET A 1 13.72 19.03 15.59
N LEU A 2 14.16 19.28 14.35
CA LEU A 2 13.26 19.56 13.24
C LEU A 2 13.02 18.24 12.48
N TRP A 3 11.77 17.80 12.40
CA TRP A 3 11.36 16.54 11.74
C TRP A 3 11.13 16.74 10.26
N MET A 4 11.37 15.72 9.42
CA MET A 4 10.91 15.72 8.03
C MET A 4 9.58 14.97 7.98
N LYS A 5 8.52 15.58 7.46
CA LYS A 5 7.19 14.97 7.43
C LYS A 5 6.71 14.79 5.99
N SER A 6 6.20 13.61 5.67
CA SER A 6 5.56 13.28 4.40
C SER A 6 4.14 12.79 4.66
N TRP A 7 3.19 13.24 3.84
CA TRP A 7 1.78 12.90 3.97
C TRP A 7 1.27 12.35 2.65
N PHE A 8 0.49 11.26 2.72
CA PHE A 8 -0.30 10.77 1.60
C PHE A 8 -1.78 11.02 1.91
N ALA A 9 -2.45 11.77 1.04
CA ALA A 9 -3.87 12.10 1.20
C ALA A 9 -4.77 10.93 0.79
N ASP A 10 -4.34 10.14 -0.19
CA ASP A 10 -5.11 9.03 -0.77
C ASP A 10 -4.18 7.83 -1.02
N PRO A 11 -4.65 6.58 -0.84
CA PRO A 11 -3.87 5.39 -1.14
C PRO A 11 -3.77 5.15 -2.66
N TRP A 12 -2.56 4.91 -3.15
CA TRP A 12 -2.33 4.51 -4.53
C TRP A 12 -2.53 3.00 -4.71
N TRP A 13 -3.16 2.57 -5.81
CA TRP A 13 -3.45 1.15 -6.08
C TRP A 13 -2.23 0.21 -6.10
N ASN A 14 -1.07 0.75 -6.49
CA ASN A 14 0.20 0.02 -6.50
C ASN A 14 1.10 0.50 -5.34
N PRO A 15 1.29 -0.29 -4.28
CA PRO A 15 2.04 0.13 -3.10
C PRO A 15 3.49 0.54 -3.41
N MET A 16 4.09 -0.05 -4.44
CA MET A 16 5.49 0.22 -4.83
C MET A 16 5.70 1.68 -5.26
N GLN A 17 4.66 2.35 -5.74
CA GLN A 17 4.76 3.77 -6.12
C GLN A 17 4.91 4.67 -4.90
N GLU A 18 4.20 4.36 -3.80
CA GLU A 18 4.35 5.09 -2.54
C GLU A 18 5.71 4.81 -1.90
N GLU A 19 6.14 3.55 -1.89
CA GLU A 19 7.48 3.17 -1.40
C GLU A 19 8.59 3.92 -2.14
N GLN A 20 8.51 4.00 -3.47
CA GLN A 20 9.47 4.77 -4.26
C GLN A 20 9.45 6.27 -3.92
N ALA A 21 8.28 6.83 -3.60
CA ALA A 21 8.18 8.23 -3.17
C ALA A 21 8.80 8.45 -1.79
N ILE A 22 8.60 7.51 -0.87
CA ILE A 22 9.20 7.51 0.47
C ILE A 22 10.72 7.41 0.38
N ASP A 23 11.26 6.54 -0.48
CA ASP A 23 12.70 6.39 -0.71
C ASP A 23 13.39 7.69 -1.12
N ARG A 24 12.69 8.57 -1.85
CA ARG A 24 13.23 9.89 -2.22
C ARG A 24 13.46 10.79 -1.01
N VAL A 25 12.65 10.62 0.04
CA VAL A 25 12.75 11.39 1.29
C VAL A 25 13.83 10.80 2.22
N HIS A 26 13.97 9.47 2.24
CA HIS A 26 14.96 8.73 3.04
C HIS A 26 16.39 8.72 2.44
N ARG A 27 16.67 9.59 1.46
CA ARG A 27 17.91 9.60 0.69
C ARG A 27 19.18 9.69 1.58
N ILE A 28 20.26 9.03 1.13
CA ILE A 28 21.59 9.06 1.77
C ILE A 28 22.03 10.51 2.02
N GLY A 29 22.46 10.79 3.25
CA GLY A 29 22.84 12.12 3.71
C GLY A 29 21.74 12.87 4.46
N GLN A 30 20.53 12.33 4.51
CA GLN A 30 19.49 12.79 5.43
C GLN A 30 19.85 12.42 6.87
N MET A 31 19.88 13.40 7.77
CA MET A 31 20.17 13.22 9.20
C MET A 31 18.93 13.42 10.08
N ARG A 32 17.82 13.87 9.48
CA ARG A 32 16.55 14.10 10.17
C ARG A 32 15.69 12.87 10.06
N GLU A 33 15.07 12.50 11.18
CA GLU A 33 14.09 11.41 11.17
C GLU A 33 12.88 11.82 10.31
N VAL A 34 12.46 10.86 9.49
CA VAL A 34 11.40 11.01 8.49
C VAL A 34 10.16 10.32 9.02
N ILE A 35 9.07 11.08 9.13
CA ILE A 35 7.75 10.57 9.52
C ILE A 35 6.89 10.53 8.26
N VAL A 36 6.32 9.37 7.96
CA VAL A 36 5.39 9.16 6.86
C VAL A 36 4.02 8.83 7.44
N GLU A 37 3.04 9.66 7.15
CA GLU A 37 1.66 9.49 7.62
C GLU A 37 0.73 9.35 6.41
N ARG A 38 -0.17 8.37 6.47
CA ARG A 38 -1.24 8.19 5.47
C ARG A 38 -2.56 8.61 6.10
N LEU A 39 -3.29 9.48 5.42
CA LEU A 39 -4.65 9.83 5.79
C LEU A 39 -5.58 8.77 5.17
N VAL A 40 -6.45 8.20 5.99
CA VAL A 40 -7.39 7.15 5.57
C VAL A 40 -8.69 7.38 6.29
N ILE A 41 -9.79 7.41 5.54
CA ILE A 41 -11.13 7.50 6.12
C ILE A 41 -11.67 6.08 6.39
N PRO A 42 -12.07 5.76 7.63
CA PRO A 42 -12.61 4.44 7.96
C PRO A 42 -13.95 4.18 7.25
N ASP A 43 -14.26 2.90 7.05
CA ASP A 43 -15.49 2.43 6.38
C ASP A 43 -15.63 2.90 4.91
N THR A 44 -14.53 3.31 4.29
CA THR A 44 -14.52 3.77 2.89
C THR A 44 -13.78 2.81 1.95
N VAL A 45 -13.82 3.13 0.65
CA VAL A 45 -13.06 2.43 -0.36
C VAL A 45 -11.56 2.51 -0.09
N GLU A 46 -11.05 3.61 0.49
CA GLU A 46 -9.62 3.80 0.78
C GLU A 46 -9.09 2.73 1.75
N GLU A 47 -9.83 2.48 2.83
CA GLU A 47 -9.50 1.42 3.79
C GLU A 47 -9.52 0.03 3.14
N ARG A 48 -10.55 -0.26 2.32
CA ARG A 48 -10.65 -1.53 1.60
C ARG A 48 -9.52 -1.72 0.59
N VAL A 49 -9.08 -0.65 -0.08
CA VAL A 49 -7.92 -0.66 -0.98
C VAL A 49 -6.66 -1.04 -0.21
N LEU A 50 -6.45 -0.47 0.98
CA LEU A 50 -5.29 -0.79 1.81
C LEU A 50 -5.32 -2.24 2.31
N LEU A 51 -6.47 -2.74 2.77
CA LEU A 51 -6.65 -4.13 3.16
C LEU A 51 -6.38 -5.08 1.98
N LEU A 52 -6.87 -4.73 0.79
CA LEU A 52 -6.61 -5.50 -0.42
C LEU A 52 -5.12 -5.55 -0.77
N GLN A 53 -4.41 -4.44 -0.66
CA GLN A 53 -2.97 -4.40 -0.88
C GLN A 53 -2.21 -5.28 0.10
N GLN A 54 -2.56 -5.22 1.39
CA GLN A 54 -1.96 -6.07 2.42
C GLN A 54 -2.19 -7.56 2.11
N ASN A 55 -3.41 -7.94 1.75
CA ASN A 55 -3.73 -9.31 1.36
C ASN A 55 -2.90 -9.77 0.15
N LYS A 56 -2.79 -8.91 -0.87
CA LYS A 56 -1.96 -9.22 -2.06
C LYS A 56 -0.47 -9.32 -1.72
N GLN A 57 0.05 -8.49 -0.83
CA GLN A 57 1.44 -8.58 -0.37
C GLN A 57 1.69 -9.86 0.43
N MET A 58 0.80 -10.23 1.35
CA MET A 58 0.91 -11.49 2.11
C MET A 58 0.93 -12.71 1.19
N LEU A 59 0.02 -12.76 0.21
CA LEU A 59 -0.02 -13.83 -0.79
C LEU A 59 1.26 -13.83 -1.65
N ALA A 60 1.74 -12.66 -2.08
CA ALA A 60 2.97 -12.56 -2.85
C ALA A 60 4.18 -13.07 -2.06
N ASN A 61 4.31 -12.71 -0.78
CA ASN A 61 5.39 -13.19 0.07
C ASN A 61 5.32 -14.71 0.27
N ALA A 62 4.13 -15.26 0.54
CA ALA A 62 3.93 -16.70 0.67
C ALA A 62 4.28 -17.49 -0.61
N VAL A 63 4.00 -16.93 -1.78
CA VAL A 63 4.32 -17.56 -3.08
C VAL A 63 5.82 -17.45 -3.42
N LEU A 64 6.44 -16.31 -3.12
CA LEU A 64 7.87 -16.09 -3.37
C LEU A 64 8.76 -16.99 -2.51
N ASP A 65 8.30 -17.38 -1.33
CA ASP A 65 8.99 -18.35 -0.46
C ASP A 65 8.98 -19.78 -1.03
N GLU A 66 8.06 -20.15 -1.93
CA GLU A 66 7.92 -21.53 -2.44
C GLU A 66 8.21 -21.70 -3.94
N ALA A 67 8.04 -20.68 -4.79
CA ALA A 67 8.48 -20.72 -6.19
C ALA A 67 8.56 -19.33 -6.81
N GLY A 68 9.76 -18.94 -7.25
CA GLY A 68 9.98 -17.66 -7.91
C GLY A 68 9.17 -17.50 -9.20
N ARG A 69 8.21 -16.56 -9.22
CA ARG A 69 8.04 -15.45 -10.19
C ARG A 69 6.64 -14.82 -10.15
N ALA A 70 6.65 -13.48 -10.14
CA ALA A 70 5.66 -12.54 -10.69
C ALA A 70 4.17 -12.88 -10.56
N ALA A 71 3.58 -12.59 -9.39
CA ALA A 71 2.14 -12.41 -9.28
C ALA A 71 1.72 -11.13 -10.02
N SER A 72 0.89 -11.27 -11.05
CA SER A 72 0.34 -10.14 -11.81
C SER A 72 -0.57 -9.30 -10.90
N GLN A 73 -0.29 -8.00 -10.80
CA GLN A 73 -1.07 -7.00 -10.04
C GLN A 73 -2.45 -6.70 -10.67
N ARG A 74 -3.14 -7.69 -11.25
CA ARG A 74 -4.47 -7.46 -11.82
C ARG A 74 -5.51 -7.50 -10.71
N LEU A 75 -6.43 -6.53 -10.74
CA LEU A 75 -7.66 -6.56 -9.97
C LEU A 75 -8.59 -7.56 -10.65
N ASP A 76 -9.14 -8.50 -9.87
CA ASP A 76 -10.16 -9.41 -10.36
C ASP A 76 -11.58 -8.86 -10.08
N LEU A 77 -12.61 -9.56 -10.56
CA LEU A 77 -14.00 -9.15 -10.33
C LEU A 77 -14.38 -9.23 -8.84
N ASN A 78 -13.75 -10.12 -8.08
CA ASN A 78 -14.03 -10.28 -6.65
C ASN A 78 -13.49 -9.09 -5.86
N ASP A 79 -12.28 -8.63 -6.18
CA ASP A 79 -11.66 -7.42 -5.65
C ASP A 79 -12.56 -6.22 -5.89
N LEU A 80 -13.11 -6.08 -7.11
CA LEU A 80 -14.04 -5.00 -7.45
C LEU A 80 -15.32 -5.06 -6.61
N MET A 81 -15.93 -6.23 -6.48
CA MET A 81 -17.13 -6.39 -5.64
C MET A 81 -16.86 -6.08 -4.17
N TYR A 82 -15.70 -6.47 -3.65
CA TYR A 82 -15.26 -6.17 -2.30
C TYR A 82 -15.08 -4.66 -2.09
N LEU A 83 -14.37 -3.99 -3.00
CA LEU A 83 -14.13 -2.54 -2.93
C LEU A 83 -15.43 -1.74 -2.85
N PHE A 84 -16.43 -2.09 -3.66
CA PHE A 84 -17.73 -1.42 -3.67
C PHE A 84 -18.73 -1.95 -2.63
N GLY A 85 -18.32 -2.88 -1.75
CA GLY A 85 -19.16 -3.37 -0.65
C GLY A 85 -20.36 -4.20 -1.11
N LEU A 86 -20.28 -4.77 -2.32
CA LEU A 86 -21.30 -5.65 -2.90
C LEU A 86 -21.20 -7.09 -2.35
N ARG A 87 -20.11 -7.41 -1.64
CA ARG A 87 -19.93 -8.65 -0.89
C ARG A 87 -19.84 -8.33 0.60
N ARG A 88 -20.70 -8.98 1.40
CA ARG A 88 -20.65 -8.98 2.87
C ARG A 88 -20.34 -10.41 3.29
N ASP A 89 -19.07 -10.68 3.54
CA ASP A 89 -18.58 -11.90 4.18
C ASP A 89 -17.85 -11.52 5.46
#